data_AF-A0A1Y6C948-F1
#
_entry.id   AF-A0A1Y6C948-F1
#
_cell.length_a   1.000
_cell.length_b   1.000
_cell.length_c   1.000
_cell.angle_alpha   90.00
_cell.angle_beta   90.00
_cell.angle_gamma   90.00
#
_symmetry.space_group_name_H-M   'P 1'
#
loop_
_entity.id
_entity.type
_entity.pdbx_description
1 polymer ?
#
loop_
_entity_poly.entity_id
_entity_poly.type
_entity_poly.pdbx_seq_one_letter_code
_entity_poly.pdbx_strand_id
1 'polypeptide(L)'
;MFSLEILVAVGAVAAIIGALIGAIASRRLVPPEQQKELEQSLQLTRQELNKYQQDVAHHFAETSRLVNNLTQNYKDVHEHLAKGAVQLTNAEISKSFISGGDTALGIEVGEAINEVQPEPPRDWAPKTPGEAGMLSEEYGLSDEKTEDILDESFPKAQSKAI
;
A
#
# COMPACT_ATOMS: atom_id res chain seq x y z
N MET A 1 -11.28 75.11 6.37
CA MET A 1 -11.25 73.88 5.58
C MET A 1 -9.83 73.34 5.65
N PHE A 2 -9.62 72.12 6.17
CA PHE A 2 -8.28 71.53 6.25
C PHE A 2 -7.86 71.09 4.85
N SER A 3 -6.65 71.44 4.43
CA SER A 3 -6.10 71.08 3.12
C SER A 3 -5.72 69.58 3.11
N LEU A 4 -5.94 68.94 1.96
CA LEU A 4 -5.71 67.50 1.74
C LEU A 4 -4.25 67.11 2.09
N GLU A 5 -3.29 67.99 1.79
CA GLU A 5 -1.87 67.79 2.12
C GLU A 5 -1.61 67.62 3.62
N ILE A 6 -2.30 68.37 4.48
CA ILE A 6 -2.14 68.27 5.93
C ILE A 6 -2.65 66.92 6.43
N LEU A 7 -3.77 66.44 5.89
CA LEU A 7 -4.34 65.15 6.26
C LEU A 7 -3.40 63.99 5.90
N VAL A 8 -2.79 64.06 4.71
CA VAL A 8 -1.82 63.06 4.25
C VAL A 8 -0.53 63.10 5.07
N ALA A 9 -0.01 64.29 5.37
CA ALA A 9 1.20 64.44 6.19
C ALA A 9 1.01 63.88 7.61
N VAL A 10 -0.12 64.18 8.25
CA VAL A 10 -0.45 63.65 9.59
C VAL A 10 -0.62 62.13 9.55
N GLY A 11 -1.30 61.60 8.53
CA GLY A 11 -1.46 60.17 8.33
C GLY A 11 -0.13 59.43 8.15
N ALA A 12 0.78 60.00 7.35
CA ALA A 12 2.11 59.44 7.14
C ALA A 12 2.94 59.41 8.43
N VAL A 13 2.93 60.50 9.20
CA VAL A 13 3.64 60.57 10.49
C VAL A 13 3.06 59.57 11.48
N ALA A 14 1.73 59.49 11.60
CA ALA A 14 1.07 58.52 12.47
C ALA A 14 1.38 57.08 12.05
N ALA A 15 1.43 56.78 10.74
CA ALA A 15 1.79 55.46 10.23
C ALA A 15 3.25 55.09 10.54
N ILE A 16 4.19 56.02 10.40
CA ILE A 16 5.61 55.80 10.73
C ILE A 16 5.77 55.52 12.23
N ILE A 17 5.11 56.31 13.08
CA ILE A 17 5.16 56.12 14.54
C ILE A 17 4.51 54.80 14.93
N GLY A 18 3.34 54.49 14.35
CA GLY A 18 2.65 53.22 14.56
C GLY A 18 3.48 52.02 14.12
N ALA A 19 4.16 52.10 12.98
CA ALA A 19 5.04 51.05 12.47
C ALA A 19 6.27 50.85 13.37
N LEU A 20 6.89 51.93 13.86
CA LEU A 20 8.01 51.86 14.79
C LEU A 20 7.61 51.20 16.11
N ILE A 21 6.49 51.64 16.70
CA ILE A 21 5.98 51.07 17.96
C ILE A 21 5.57 49.61 17.75
N GLY A 22 4.87 49.32 16.65
CA GLY A 22 4.45 47.97 16.29
C GLY A 22 5.63 47.01 16.11
N ALA A 23 6.71 47.46 15.47
CA ALA A 23 7.93 46.66 15.28
C ALA A 23 8.69 46.40 16.59
N ILE A 24 8.70 47.37 17.51
CA ILE A 24 9.33 47.18 18.83
C ILE A 24 8.48 46.24 19.69
N ALA A 25 7.15 46.43 19.69
CA ALA A 25 6.22 45.58 20.42
C ALA A 25 6.29 44.14 19.92
N SER A 26 6.26 43.90 18.60
CA SER A 26 6.29 42.54 18.04
C SER A 26 7.55 41.76 18.44
N ARG A 27 8.71 42.42 18.50
CA ARG A 27 9.96 41.81 18.98
C ARG A 27 9.94 41.51 20.48
N ARG A 28 9.21 42.27 21.29
CA ARG A 28 9.11 42.04 22.74
C ARG A 28 8.01 41.05 23.12
N LEU A 29 7.03 40.83 22.25
CA LEU A 29 5.91 39.93 22.51
C LEU A 29 6.24 38.45 22.31
N VAL A 30 7.31 38.10 21.59
CA VAL A 30 7.77 36.70 21.49
C VAL A 30 8.74 36.42 22.64
N PRO A 31 8.32 35.71 23.70
CA PRO A 31 9.22 35.40 24.81
C PRO A 31 10.32 34.43 24.35
N PRO A 32 11.56 34.58 24.84
CA PRO A 32 12.68 33.70 24.49
C PRO A 32 12.42 32.24 24.87
N GLU A 33 11.59 31.99 25.89
CA GLU A 33 11.17 30.64 26.31
C GLU A 33 10.43 29.89 25.19
N GLN A 34 9.50 30.54 24.48
CA GLN A 34 8.76 29.90 23.39
C GLN A 34 9.67 29.59 22.18
N GLN A 35 10.68 30.44 21.91
CA GLN A 35 11.66 30.16 20.85
C GLN A 35 12.51 28.93 21.19
N LYS A 36 12.94 28.83 22.45
CA LYS A 36 13.71 27.68 22.94
C LYS A 36 12.88 26.39 22.91
N GLU A 37 11.61 26.45 23.30
CA GLU A 37 10.69 25.31 23.22
C GLU A 37 10.47 24.87 21.77
N LEU A 38 10.30 25.82 20.85
CA LEU A 38 10.17 25.51 19.42
C LEU A 38 11.45 24.90 18.84
N GLU A 39 12.62 25.40 19.24
CA GLU A 39 13.91 24.82 18.84
C GLU A 39 14.09 23.41 19.42
N GLN A 40 13.74 23.20 20.69
CA GLN A 40 13.78 21.89 21.33
C GLN A 40 12.83 20.89 20.66
N SER A 41 11.59 21.28 20.37
CA SER A 41 10.64 20.41 19.67
C SER A 41 11.15 20.04 18.27
N LEU A 42 11.71 20.99 17.52
CA LEU A 42 12.37 20.70 16.23
C LEU A 42 13.54 19.72 16.38
N GLN A 43 14.37 19.88 17.41
CA GLN A 43 15.48 18.96 17.67
C GLN A 43 14.98 17.56 18.02
N LEU A 44 13.96 17.45 18.88
CA LEU A 44 13.34 16.17 19.26
C LEU A 44 12.75 15.46 18.04
N THR A 45 11.95 16.13 17.22
CA THR A 45 11.37 15.52 16.02
C THR A 45 12.44 15.07 15.03
N ARG A 46 13.53 15.84 14.87
CA ARG A 46 14.66 15.42 14.02
C ARG A 46 15.37 14.18 14.57
N GLN A 47 15.53 14.09 15.89
CA GLN A 47 16.11 12.92 16.54
C GLN A 47 15.22 11.69 16.37
N GLU A 48 13.91 11.82 16.56
CA GLU A 48 12.95 10.73 16.34
C GLU A 48 12.97 10.24 14.89
N LEU A 49 13.01 11.15 13.93
CA LEU A 49 13.09 10.80 12.51
C LEU A 49 14.40 10.09 12.16
N ASN A 50 15.53 10.54 12.70
CA ASN A 50 16.81 9.87 12.50
C ASN A 50 16.81 8.46 13.11
N LYS A 51 16.27 8.33 14.33
CA LYS A 51 16.12 7.04 14.99
C LYS A 51 15.24 6.09 14.18
N TYR A 52 14.09 6.57 13.70
CA TYR A 52 13.21 5.78 12.84
C TYR A 52 13.92 5.30 11.57
N GLN A 53 14.66 6.18 10.90
CA GLN A 53 15.46 5.81 9.72
C GLN A 53 16.50 4.73 10.05
N GLN A 54 17.18 4.84 11.19
CA GLN A 54 18.13 3.84 11.66
C GLN A 54 17.45 2.50 11.96
N ASP A 55 16.32 2.51 12.66
CA ASP A 55 15.56 1.31 13.00
C ASP A 55 15.05 0.58 11.75
N VAL A 56 14.57 1.34 10.75
CA VAL A 56 14.16 0.80 9.44
C VAL A 56 15.36 0.18 8.71
N ALA A 57 16.49 0.89 8.65
CA ALA A 57 17.70 0.37 8.02
C ALA A 57 18.19 -0.92 8.69
N HIS A 58 18.15 -0.98 10.03
CA HIS A 58 18.48 -2.17 10.79
C HIS A 58 17.52 -3.32 10.47
N HIS A 59 16.21 -3.07 10.45
CA HIS A 59 15.21 -4.09 10.15
C HIS A 59 15.40 -4.68 8.75
N PHE A 60 15.70 -3.87 7.74
CA PHE A 60 15.97 -4.35 6.39
C PHE A 60 17.29 -5.12 6.29
N ALA A 61 18.33 -4.71 7.01
CA ALA A 61 19.59 -5.44 7.06
C ALA A 61 19.40 -6.84 7.70
N GLU A 62 18.68 -6.90 8.81
CA GLU A 62 18.37 -8.15 9.50
C GLU A 62 17.47 -9.05 8.65
N THR A 63 16.42 -8.49 8.06
CA THR A 63 15.51 -9.22 7.16
C THR A 63 16.25 -9.79 5.96
N SER A 64 17.15 -9.02 5.33
CA SER A 64 17.96 -9.49 4.20
C SER A 64 18.83 -10.68 4.60
N ARG A 65 19.39 -10.67 5.82
CA ARG A 65 20.15 -11.79 6.36
C ARG A 65 19.27 -13.03 6.56
N LEU A 66 18.07 -12.86 7.11
CA LEU A 66 17.12 -13.95 7.32
C LEU A 66 16.64 -14.55 5.99
N VAL A 67 16.31 -13.73 5.00
CA VAL A 67 15.90 -14.16 3.64
C VAL A 67 17.03 -14.92 2.95
N ASN A 68 18.28 -14.46 3.09
CA ASN A 68 19.42 -15.21 2.57
C ASN A 68 19.55 -16.58 3.24
N ASN A 69 19.44 -16.65 4.56
CA ASN A 69 19.48 -17.94 5.29
C ASN A 69 18.36 -18.88 4.84
N LEU A 70 17.14 -18.35 4.66
CA LEU A 70 16.01 -19.13 4.15
C LEU A 70 16.30 -19.67 2.74
N THR A 71 16.91 -18.86 1.89
CA THR A 71 17.30 -19.26 0.52
C THR A 71 18.33 -20.40 0.55
N GLN A 72 19.32 -20.32 1.44
CA GLN A 72 20.31 -21.41 1.60
C GLN A 72 19.64 -22.69 2.10
N ASN A 73 18.81 -22.59 3.14
CA ASN A 73 18.08 -23.76 3.66
C ASN A 73 17.17 -24.39 2.60
N TYR A 74 16.51 -23.60 1.76
CA TYR A 74 15.72 -24.09 0.64
C TYR A 74 16.57 -24.87 -0.37
N LYS A 75 17.76 -24.34 -0.72
CA LYS A 75 18.71 -25.04 -1.61
C LYS A 75 19.16 -26.37 -1.01
N ASP A 76 19.49 -26.40 0.28
CA ASP A 76 19.93 -27.61 0.97
C ASP A 76 18.84 -28.69 0.95
N VAL A 77 17.59 -28.30 1.22
CA VAL A 77 16.43 -29.21 1.13
C VAL A 77 16.28 -29.72 -0.30
N HIS A 78 16.35 -28.85 -1.30
CA HIS A 78 16.24 -29.24 -2.70
C HIS A 78 17.36 -30.19 -3.13
N GLU A 79 18.61 -29.93 -2.73
CA GLU A 79 19.74 -30.82 -2.99
C GLU A 79 19.57 -32.17 -2.30
N HIS A 80 19.05 -32.19 -1.07
CA HIS A 80 18.74 -33.43 -0.35
C HIS A 80 17.67 -34.25 -1.08
N LEU A 81 16.61 -33.61 -1.57
CA LEU A 81 15.57 -34.27 -2.37
C LEU A 81 16.12 -34.82 -3.69
N ALA A 82 16.97 -34.06 -4.39
CA ALA A 82 17.61 -34.53 -5.62
C ALA A 82 18.53 -35.73 -5.38
N LYS A 83 19.36 -35.69 -4.33
CA LYS A 83 20.21 -36.82 -3.91
C LYS A 83 19.36 -38.03 -3.51
N GLY A 84 18.30 -37.82 -2.73
CA GLY A 84 17.36 -38.84 -2.32
C GLY A 84 16.69 -39.50 -3.52
N ALA A 85 16.19 -38.72 -4.48
CA ALA A 85 15.61 -39.23 -5.72
C ALA A 85 16.59 -40.15 -6.46
N VAL A 86 17.83 -39.71 -6.70
CA VAL A 86 18.86 -40.53 -7.37
C VAL A 86 19.17 -41.83 -6.61
N GLN A 87 19.28 -41.76 -5.27
CA GLN A 87 19.55 -42.94 -4.43
C GLN A 87 18.37 -43.91 -4.39
N LEU A 88 17.14 -43.40 -4.30
CA LEU A 88 15.92 -44.19 -4.27
C LEU A 88 15.54 -44.75 -5.64
N THR A 89 15.95 -44.10 -6.73
CA THR A 89 15.80 -44.61 -8.09
C THR A 89 17.03 -45.40 -8.54
N ASN A 90 17.86 -45.91 -7.62
CA ASN A 90 19.03 -46.71 -7.96
C ASN A 90 18.67 -47.76 -9.00
N ALA A 91 19.53 -47.92 -9.99
CA ALA A 91 19.37 -48.76 -11.16
C ALA A 91 18.96 -50.21 -10.85
N GLU A 92 19.07 -50.70 -9.61
CA GLU A 92 18.47 -51.97 -9.19
C GLU A 92 16.94 -51.96 -9.17
N ILE A 93 16.30 -50.88 -8.72
CA ILE A 93 14.83 -50.75 -8.74
C ILE A 93 14.35 -50.52 -10.17
N SER A 94 15.06 -49.69 -10.94
CA SER A 94 14.78 -49.57 -12.38
C SER A 94 14.99 -50.91 -13.12
N LYS A 95 16.00 -51.70 -12.76
CA LYS A 95 16.21 -53.04 -13.33
C LYS A 95 15.17 -54.06 -12.86
N SER A 96 14.68 -53.99 -11.63
CA SER A 96 13.61 -54.89 -11.16
C SER A 96 12.23 -54.51 -11.74
N PHE A 97 11.98 -53.22 -11.98
CA PHE A 97 10.82 -52.76 -12.75
C PHE A 97 10.91 -53.15 -14.22
N ILE A 98 12.06 -52.99 -14.88
CA ILE A 98 12.25 -53.39 -16.28
C ILE A 98 12.20 -54.92 -16.42
N SER A 99 12.83 -55.66 -15.50
CA SER A 99 12.84 -57.12 -15.54
C SER A 99 11.51 -57.75 -15.09
N GLY A 100 10.65 -57.02 -14.38
CA GLY A 100 9.32 -57.45 -13.97
C GLY A 100 8.17 -56.85 -14.78
N GLY A 101 8.45 -55.97 -15.76
CA GLY A 101 7.48 -55.04 -16.34
C GLY A 101 7.22 -55.18 -17.84
N ASP A 102 7.53 -56.33 -18.46
CA ASP A 102 7.27 -56.52 -19.90
C ASP A 102 5.79 -56.77 -20.25
N THR A 103 4.85 -56.67 -19.30
CA THR A 103 3.42 -56.98 -19.57
C THR A 103 2.36 -56.07 -18.95
N ALA A 104 2.64 -54.93 -18.30
CA ALA A 104 1.58 -54.30 -17.49
C ALA A 104 1.30 -52.79 -17.59
N LEU A 105 2.13 -51.91 -18.16
CA LEU A 105 1.82 -50.47 -18.09
C LEU A 105 1.99 -49.75 -19.43
N GLY A 106 0.92 -49.77 -20.22
CA GLY A 106 0.73 -48.88 -21.38
C GLY A 106 0.48 -47.45 -20.92
N ILE A 107 1.55 -46.67 -20.76
CA ILE A 107 1.46 -45.21 -20.56
C ILE A 107 2.13 -44.52 -21.74
N GLU A 108 1.29 -43.95 -22.61
CA GLU A 108 1.69 -43.08 -23.70
C GLU A 108 1.95 -41.68 -23.14
N VAL A 109 3.21 -41.38 -22.82
CA VAL A 109 3.65 -40.04 -22.40
C VAL A 109 4.00 -39.25 -23.66
N GLY A 110 3.02 -38.53 -24.23
CA GLY A 110 3.22 -37.78 -25.48
C GLY A 110 2.74 -36.33 -25.51
N GLU A 111 1.66 -35.95 -24.81
CA GLU A 111 0.87 -34.79 -25.30
C GLU A 111 0.26 -33.86 -24.25
N ALA A 112 0.89 -33.69 -23.07
CA ALA A 112 0.29 -32.88 -21.99
C ALA A 112 1.19 -31.77 -21.40
N ILE A 113 2.25 -31.35 -22.09
CA ILE A 113 3.17 -30.29 -21.60
C ILE A 113 3.22 -29.04 -22.48
N ASN A 114 2.31 -28.88 -23.44
CA ASN A 114 2.27 -27.66 -24.22
C ASN A 114 1.32 -26.63 -23.59
N GLU A 115 1.90 -25.50 -23.19
CA GLU A 115 1.25 -24.19 -23.20
C GLU A 115 0.28 -23.87 -22.04
N VAL A 116 0.78 -23.88 -20.81
CA VAL A 116 0.22 -22.99 -19.77
C VAL A 116 1.06 -21.72 -19.78
N GLN A 117 0.66 -20.74 -20.60
CA GLN A 117 1.22 -19.40 -20.57
C GLN A 117 0.93 -18.80 -19.17
N PRO A 118 1.94 -18.38 -18.39
CA PRO A 118 1.69 -17.75 -17.10
C PRO A 118 1.07 -16.37 -17.36
N GLU A 119 -0.26 -16.26 -17.30
CA GLU A 119 -0.91 -14.96 -17.32
C GLU A 119 -0.58 -14.21 -16.02
N PRO A 120 -0.22 -12.92 -16.09
CA PRO A 120 -0.01 -12.12 -14.90
C PRO A 120 -1.31 -12.07 -14.09
N PRO A 121 -1.23 -11.96 -12.75
CA PRO A 121 -2.40 -11.80 -11.91
C PRO A 121 -3.29 -10.67 -12.43
N ARG A 122 -4.55 -10.99 -12.76
CA ARG A 122 -5.52 -10.05 -13.34
C ARG A 122 -5.78 -8.82 -12.46
N ASP A 123 -5.39 -8.90 -11.20
CA ASP A 123 -5.57 -7.84 -10.21
C ASP A 123 -4.58 -6.66 -10.34
N TRP A 124 -3.57 -6.75 -11.21
CA TRP A 124 -2.59 -5.68 -11.45
C TRP A 124 -2.66 -5.05 -12.85
N ALA A 125 -3.65 -5.42 -13.68
CA ALA A 125 -3.79 -4.84 -15.00
C ALA A 125 -4.18 -3.35 -14.90
N PRO A 126 -3.44 -2.42 -15.53
CA PRO A 126 -3.81 -1.01 -15.54
C PRO A 126 -5.17 -0.85 -16.22
N LYS A 127 -6.12 -0.25 -15.50
CA LYS A 127 -7.48 -0.04 -15.98
C LYS A 127 -7.53 0.96 -17.13
N THR A 128 -8.51 0.79 -18.01
CA THR A 128 -8.77 1.75 -19.08
C THR A 128 -9.29 3.07 -18.49
N PRO A 129 -9.01 4.23 -19.12
CA PRO A 129 -9.48 5.52 -18.61
C PRO A 129 -11.01 5.56 -18.52
N GLY A 130 -11.55 5.72 -17.31
CA GLY A 130 -12.98 5.77 -17.04
C GLY A 130 -13.55 4.54 -16.31
N GLU A 131 -12.76 3.50 -16.05
CA GLU A 131 -13.21 2.34 -15.29
C GLU A 131 -12.90 2.48 -13.79
N ALA A 132 -13.96 2.52 -12.99
CA ALA A 132 -13.92 2.56 -11.53
C ALA A 132 -13.09 1.39 -10.95
N GLY A 133 -12.14 1.71 -10.05
CA GLY A 133 -11.33 0.72 -9.35
C GLY A 133 -12.17 -0.21 -8.46
N MET A 134 -11.71 -1.44 -8.18
CA MET A 134 -12.36 -2.31 -7.17
C MET A 134 -12.31 -1.72 -5.75
N LEU A 135 -11.50 -0.68 -5.54
CA LEU A 135 -11.41 0.10 -4.31
C LEU A 135 -11.92 1.55 -4.48
N SER A 136 -12.60 1.85 -5.59
CA SER A 136 -13.20 3.17 -5.77
C SER A 136 -14.53 3.25 -5.00
N GLU A 137 -14.83 4.42 -4.45
CA GLU A 137 -16.05 4.66 -3.67
C GLU A 137 -17.33 4.54 -4.51
N GLU A 138 -17.19 4.60 -5.84
CA GLU A 138 -18.24 4.44 -6.84
C GLU A 138 -18.46 2.97 -7.27
N TYR A 139 -17.67 2.02 -6.75
CA TYR A 139 -17.81 0.60 -7.10
C TYR A 139 -19.17 0.05 -6.63
N GLY A 140 -20.04 -0.25 -7.60
CA GLY A 140 -21.41 -0.72 -7.34
C GLY A 140 -22.45 0.40 -7.23
N LEU A 141 -22.08 1.66 -7.46
CA LEU A 141 -22.98 2.80 -7.50
C LEU A 141 -23.12 3.29 -8.95
N SER A 142 -23.92 2.58 -9.75
CA SER A 142 -24.36 3.07 -11.06
C SER A 142 -25.69 3.80 -10.88
N ASP A 143 -25.74 5.10 -11.21
CA ASP A 143 -26.92 5.99 -11.10
C ASP A 143 -28.13 5.60 -11.98
N GLU A 144 -28.10 4.46 -12.66
CA GLU A 144 -29.11 4.09 -13.68
C GLU A 144 -30.26 3.21 -13.15
N LYS A 145 -30.30 2.86 -11.85
CA LYS A 145 -31.33 1.95 -11.32
C LYS A 145 -32.01 2.45 -10.05
N THR A 146 -32.64 3.62 -10.11
CA THR A 146 -33.54 4.12 -9.06
C THR A 146 -35.00 4.31 -9.54
N GLU A 147 -35.29 4.23 -10.84
CA GLU A 147 -36.65 4.49 -11.35
C GLU A 147 -37.62 3.28 -11.28
N ASP A 148 -37.13 2.03 -11.13
CA ASP A 148 -37.99 0.84 -11.23
C ASP A 148 -38.56 0.28 -9.91
N ILE A 149 -38.31 0.89 -8.74
CA ILE A 149 -38.73 0.32 -7.43
C ILE A 149 -39.97 1.01 -6.82
N LEU A 150 -40.73 1.80 -7.59
CA LEU A 150 -41.91 2.50 -7.06
C LEU A 150 -43.27 1.94 -7.50
N ASP A 151 -43.35 0.75 -8.11
CA ASP A 151 -44.64 0.23 -8.61
C ASP A 151 -44.95 -1.25 -8.30
N GLU A 152 -44.55 -1.77 -7.14
CA GLU A 152 -45.17 -3.00 -6.61
C GLU A 152 -46.15 -2.72 -5.48
N SER A 153 -47.40 -2.54 -5.91
CA SER A 153 -48.63 -2.51 -5.14
C SER A 153 -48.70 -3.58 -4.03
N PHE A 154 -48.95 -3.13 -2.79
CA PHE A 154 -49.30 -3.99 -1.66
C PHE A 154 -50.56 -4.82 -1.96
N PRO A 155 -50.56 -6.16 -1.79
CA PRO A 155 -51.76 -6.95 -1.94
C PRO A 155 -52.72 -6.71 -0.76
N LYS A 156 -53.92 -6.23 -1.08
CA LYS A 156 -55.02 -6.01 -0.14
C LYS A 156 -55.50 -7.35 0.44
N ALA A 157 -55.34 -7.56 1.74
CA ALA A 157 -55.81 -8.75 2.44
C ALA A 157 -57.33 -8.91 2.27
N GLN A 158 -57.76 -10.01 1.62
CA GLN A 158 -59.17 -10.43 1.63
C GLN A 158 -59.46 -11.20 2.91
N SER A 159 -60.26 -10.58 3.77
CA SER A 159 -61.04 -11.26 4.81
C SER A 159 -62.13 -12.11 4.14
N LYS A 160 -62.12 -13.43 4.39
CA LYS A 160 -63.31 -14.25 4.20
C LYS A 160 -63.42 -15.25 5.33
N ALA A 161 -64.47 -15.06 6.12
CA ALA A 161 -64.97 -15.96 7.13
C ALA A 161 -65.29 -17.35 6.56
N ILE A 162 -64.95 -18.40 7.32
CA ILE A 162 -65.83 -19.45 7.88
C ILE A 162 -65.01 -20.19 8.94
#